data_AF-A0AA35CPE3-F1
#
_entry.id   AF-A0AA35CPE3-F1
#
_cell.length_a   1.000
_cell.length_b   1.000
_cell.length_c   1.000
_cell.angle_alpha   90.00
_cell.angle_beta   90.00
_cell.angle_gamma   90.00
#
_symmetry.space_group_name_H-M   'P 1'
#
loop_
_entity.id
_entity.type
_entity.pdbx_description
1 polymer ?
#
loop_
_entity_poly.entity_id
_entity_poly.type
_entity_poly.pdbx_seq_one_letter_code
_entity_poly.pdbx_strand_id
1 'polypeptide(L)'
;MRYKAEVRVTLKHGVLDPQGATVRSALAALGYEGFEEVRVGKLIELWLEAPSEEAARERVREVGERLLANPVLETFTVQVAPAPAARAPVPGRPAGPGEAGGP
;
A
#
# COMPACT_ATOMS: atom_id res chain seq x y z
N MET A 1 -7.09 -18.79 -12.68
CA MET A 1 -6.41 -17.65 -13.35
C MET A 1 -5.67 -16.83 -12.31
N ARG A 2 -4.62 -16.10 -12.69
CA ARG A 2 -3.86 -15.26 -11.77
C ARG A 2 -4.35 -13.82 -11.84
N TYR A 3 -4.52 -13.19 -10.68
CA TYR A 3 -4.96 -11.81 -10.56
C TYR A 3 -3.95 -11.02 -9.71
N LYS A 4 -3.92 -9.71 -9.96
CA LYS A 4 -3.28 -8.72 -9.11
C LYS A 4 -4.41 -7.91 -8.47
N ALA A 5 -4.39 -7.81 -7.15
CA ALA A 5 -5.27 -6.93 -6.42
C ALA A 5 -4.47 -5.79 -5.78
N GLU A 6 -5.00 -4.58 -5.89
CA GLU A 6 -4.51 -3.39 -5.19
C GLU A 6 -5.51 -3.03 -4.09
N VAL A 7 -5.03 -3.06 -2.86
CA VAL A 7 -5.79 -2.66 -1.68
C VAL A 7 -5.23 -1.33 -1.20
N ARG A 8 -6.04 -0.27 -1.30
CA ARG A 8 -5.68 1.06 -0.80
C ARG A 8 -6.31 1.27 0.55
N VAL A 9 -5.51 1.35 1.61
CA VAL A 9 -5.95 1.57 2.99
C VAL A 9 -5.69 3.02 3.36
N THR A 10 -6.72 3.71 3.84
CA THR A 10 -6.65 5.13 4.23
C THR A 10 -7.33 5.34 5.57
N LEU A 11 -6.91 6.37 6.31
CA LEU A 11 -7.60 6.80 7.53
C LEU A 11 -9.02 7.28 7.20
N LYS A 12 -10.00 6.89 8.01
CA LYS A 12 -11.39 7.35 7.87
C LYS A 12 -11.49 8.88 7.95
N HIS A 13 -12.56 9.41 7.38
CA HIS A 13 -12.87 10.83 7.47
C HIS A 13 -12.98 11.28 8.94
N GLY A 14 -12.39 12.43 9.26
CA GLY A 14 -12.33 12.97 10.64
C GLY A 14 -11.24 12.37 11.53
N VAL A 15 -10.55 11.31 11.10
CA VAL A 15 -9.35 10.82 11.80
C VAL A 15 -8.16 11.69 11.41
N LEU A 16 -7.49 12.23 12.42
CA LEU A 16 -6.29 13.06 12.27
C LEU A 16 -5.13 12.21 11.71
N ASP A 17 -4.43 12.78 10.73
CA ASP A 17 -3.28 12.16 10.07
C ASP A 17 -1.99 12.95 10.36
N PRO A 18 -1.22 12.58 11.41
CA PRO A 18 0.05 13.23 11.71
C PRO A 18 1.09 13.09 10.58
N GLN A 19 1.03 12.00 9.82
CA GLN A 19 1.98 11.75 8.74
C GLN A 19 1.68 12.67 7.55
N GLY A 20 0.41 12.76 7.16
CA GLY A 20 -0.07 13.71 6.16
C GLY A 20 0.28 15.15 6.52
N ALA A 21 0.08 15.55 7.78
CA ALA A 21 0.46 16.87 8.26
C ALA A 21 1.97 17.14 8.11
N THR A 22 2.81 16.15 8.46
CA THR A 22 4.27 16.25 8.32
C THR A 22 4.68 16.43 6.85
N VAL A 23 4.08 15.66 5.93
CA VAL A 23 4.35 15.78 4.50
C VAL A 23 3.91 17.14 3.97
N ARG A 24 2.73 17.64 4.36
CA ARG A 24 2.26 18.97 3.99
C ARG A 24 3.22 20.07 4.46
N SER A 25 3.70 19.99 5.69
CA SER A 25 4.70 20.93 6.20
C SER A 25 6.01 20.86 5.42
N ALA A 26 6.45 19.67 5.02
CA ALA A 26 7.64 19.52 4.18
C ALA A 26 7.45 20.13 2.78
N LEU A 27 6.27 19.96 2.15
CA LEU A 27 5.94 20.61 0.88
C LEU A 27 6.03 22.13 0.98
N ALA A 28 5.46 22.71 2.04
CA ALA A 28 5.51 24.16 2.27
C ALA A 28 6.96 24.65 2.49
N ALA A 29 7.76 23.93 3.25
CA ALA A 29 9.17 24.28 3.48
C ALA A 29 10.02 24.23 2.19
N LEU A 30 9.62 23.42 1.21
CA LEU A 30 10.24 23.34 -0.11
C LEU A 30 9.70 24.39 -1.11
N GLY A 31 8.77 25.25 -0.70
CA GLY A 31 8.18 26.29 -1.55
C GLY A 31 7.05 25.80 -2.46
N TYR A 32 6.52 24.60 -2.22
CA TYR A 32 5.34 24.12 -2.95
C TYR A 32 4.05 24.65 -2.29
N GLU A 33 3.27 25.40 -3.06
CA GLU A 33 2.02 26.02 -2.61
C GLU A 33 0.78 25.31 -3.19
N GLY A 34 -0.41 25.62 -2.65
CA GLY A 34 -1.69 25.09 -3.15
C GLY A 34 -2.12 23.72 -2.60
N PHE A 35 -1.36 23.13 -1.68
CA PHE A 35 -1.71 21.87 -1.03
C PHE A 35 -2.54 22.09 0.25
N GLU A 36 -3.86 21.96 0.13
CA GLU A 36 -4.80 22.17 1.25
C GLU A 36 -4.77 21.00 2.25
N GLU A 37 -4.81 19.77 1.76
CA GLU A 37 -4.80 18.55 2.56
C GLU A 37 -3.85 17.52 1.94
N VAL A 38 -3.09 16.82 2.80
CA VAL A 38 -2.30 15.65 2.42
C VAL A 38 -2.72 14.52 3.33
N ARG A 39 -3.06 13.37 2.73
CA ARG A 39 -3.37 12.14 3.46
C ARG A 39 -2.40 11.04 3.06
N VAL A 40 -1.85 10.36 4.05
CA VAL A 40 -0.95 9.22 3.86
C VAL A 40 -1.72 7.94 4.15
N GLY A 41 -1.53 6.95 3.29
CA GLY A 41 -2.17 5.65 3.38
C GLY A 41 -1.25 4.56 2.88
N LYS A 42 -1.76 3.32 2.88
CA LYS A 42 -1.01 2.14 2.43
C LYS A 42 -1.56 1.69 1.08
N LEU A 43 -0.66 1.34 0.17
CA LEU A 43 -0.99 0.54 -1.02
C LEU A 43 -0.43 -0.87 -0.80
N ILE A 44 -1.30 -1.87 -0.85
CA ILE A 44 -0.95 -3.27 -0.64
C ILE A 44 -1.27 -4.01 -1.94
N GLU A 45 -0.26 -4.55 -2.58
CA GLU A 45 -0.39 -5.34 -3.81
C GLU A 45 -0.37 -6.83 -3.47
N LEU A 46 -1.39 -7.55 -3.92
CA LEU A 46 -1.56 -8.97 -3.70
C LEU A 46 -1.64 -9.69 -5.04
N TRP A 47 -0.95 -10.82 -5.15
CA TRP A 47 -1.09 -11.74 -6.26
C TRP A 47 -1.77 -13.01 -5.76
N LEU A 48 -2.86 -13.39 -6.41
CA LEU A 48 -3.66 -14.55 -6.02
C LEU A 48 -4.16 -15.32 -7.23
N GLU A 49 -4.41 -16.60 -7.02
CA GLU A 49 -5.13 -17.43 -7.98
C GLU A 49 -6.61 -17.48 -7.60
N ALA A 50 -7.47 -17.34 -8.60
CA ALA A 50 -8.92 -17.42 -8.42
C ALA A 50 -9.59 -17.97 -9.69
N PRO A 51 -10.80 -18.53 -9.58
CA PRO A 51 -11.56 -19.01 -10.73
C PRO A 51 -12.11 -17.86 -11.59
N SER A 52 -12.36 -16.68 -11.01
CA SER A 52 -12.80 -15.47 -11.72
C SER A 52 -12.30 -14.19 -11.03
N GLU A 53 -12.50 -13.03 -11.66
CA GLU A 53 -12.14 -11.73 -11.06
C GLU A 53 -13.00 -11.42 -9.84
N GLU A 54 -14.29 -11.76 -9.90
CA GLU A 54 -15.24 -11.59 -8.80
C GLU A 54 -14.82 -12.42 -7.59
N ALA A 55 -14.46 -13.69 -7.80
CA ALA A 55 -13.96 -14.55 -6.74
C ALA A 55 -12.64 -14.03 -6.13
N ALA A 56 -11.75 -13.48 -6.94
CA ALA A 56 -10.55 -12.81 -6.44
C ALA A 56 -10.90 -11.58 -5.59
N ARG A 57 -11.84 -10.75 -6.06
CA ARG A 57 -12.29 -9.53 -5.37
C ARG A 57 -12.94 -9.84 -4.03
N GLU A 58 -13.83 -10.82 -3.97
CA GLU A 58 -14.47 -11.25 -2.71
C GLU A 58 -13.43 -11.73 -1.70
N ARG A 59 -12.49 -12.57 -2.14
CA ARG A 59 -11.44 -13.07 -1.27
C ARG A 59 -10.53 -11.97 -0.73
N VAL A 60 -10.15 -11.01 -1.58
CA VAL A 60 -9.34 -9.87 -1.15
C VAL A 60 -10.12 -8.93 -0.23
N ARG A 61 -11.43 -8.76 -0.44
CA ARG A 61 -12.29 -7.99 0.47
C ARG A 61 -12.32 -8.61 1.86
N GLU A 62 -12.51 -9.94 1.96
CA GLU A 62 -12.49 -10.64 3.24
C GLU A 62 -11.14 -10.44 3.95
N VAL A 63 -10.03 -10.59 3.24
CA VAL A 63 -8.68 -10.33 3.77
C VAL A 63 -8.53 -8.88 4.21
N GLY A 64 -9.07 -7.94 3.44
CA GLY A 64 -9.08 -6.51 3.76
C GLY A 64 -9.76 -6.20 5.10
N GLU A 65 -10.95 -6.77 5.31
CA GLU A 65 -11.75 -6.59 6.53
C GLU A 65 -11.12 -7.25 7.75
N ARG A 66 -10.49 -8.41 7.56
CA ARG A 66 -9.96 -9.21 8.67
C ARG A 66 -8.55 -8.83 9.10
N LEU A 67 -7.75 -8.28 8.18
CA LEU A 67 -6.31 -8.13 8.42
C LEU A 67 -5.72 -6.79 7.94
N LEU A 68 -6.11 -6.29 6.76
CA LEU A 68 -5.35 -5.21 6.13
C LEU A 68 -5.70 -3.82 6.64
N ALA A 69 -6.91 -3.63 7.17
CA ALA A 69 -7.37 -2.36 7.69
C ALA A 69 -7.84 -2.49 9.15
N ASN A 70 -7.44 -1.53 10.00
CA ASN A 70 -8.03 -1.38 11.32
C ASN A 70 -9.47 -0.86 11.18
N PRO A 71 -10.50 -1.62 11.62
CA PRO A 71 -11.90 -1.26 11.39
C PRO A 71 -12.35 -0.01 12.15
N VAL A 72 -11.61 0.44 13.16
CA VAL A 72 -11.93 1.65 13.92
C VAL A 72 -11.39 2.89 13.19
N LEU A 73 -10.13 2.86 12.79
CA LEU A 73 -9.39 4.04 12.31
C LEU A 73 -9.29 4.14 10.79
N GLU A 74 -9.30 3.01 10.09
CA GLU A 74 -8.98 2.91 8.67
C GLU A 74 -10.20 2.42 7.86
N THR A 75 -10.18 2.70 6.58
CA THR A 75 -11.05 2.13 5.55
C THR A 75 -10.18 1.69 4.37
N PHE A 76 -10.73 0.90 3.45
CA PHE A 76 -9.98 0.46 2.29
C PHE A 76 -10.84 0.32 1.03
N THR A 77 -10.17 0.33 -0.11
CA THR A 77 -10.76 0.01 -1.43
C THR A 77 -9.97 -1.10 -2.09
N VAL A 78 -10.65 -1.91 -2.92
CA VAL A 78 -10.05 -3.05 -3.63
C VAL A 78 -10.27 -2.88 -5.12
N GLN A 79 -9.17 -2.95 -5.87
CA GLN A 79 -9.17 -3.08 -7.33
C GLN A 79 -8.53 -4.42 -7.68
N VAL A 80 -9.10 -5.14 -8.64
CA VAL A 80 -8.58 -6.43 -9.10
C VAL A 80 -8.46 -6.37 -10.61
N ALA A 81 -7.38 -6.93 -11.15
CA ALA A 81 -7.19 -7.10 -12.58
C ALA A 81 -6.47 -8.43 -12.86
N PRO A 82 -6.67 -9.04 -14.04
CA PRO A 82 -5.85 -10.16 -14.49
C PRO A 82 -4.36 -9.81 -14.42
N ALA A 83 -3.55 -10.68 -13.82
CA ALA A 83 -2.12 -10.48 -13.76
C ALA A 83 -1.44 -11.23 -14.91
N PRO A 84 -0.42 -10.63 -15.56
CA PRO A 84 0.45 -11.41 -16.41
C PRO A 84 1.14 -12.51 -15.60
N ALA A 85 1.62 -13.54 -16.30
CA ALA A 85 2.48 -14.57 -15.72
C ALA A 85 3.61 -13.91 -14.92
N ALA A 86 3.97 -14.49 -13.77
CA ALA A 86 4.90 -13.87 -12.83
C ALA A 86 6.17 -13.39 -13.54
N ARG A 87 6.44 -12.08 -13.44
CA ARG A 87 7.79 -11.57 -13.71
C ARG A 87 8.71 -12.27 -12.72
N ALA A 88 9.82 -12.82 -13.23
CA ALA A 88 10.84 -13.44 -12.40
C ALA A 88 11.21 -12.50 -11.24
N PRO A 89 11.46 -13.03 -10.02
CA PRO A 89 11.93 -12.21 -8.92
C PRO A 89 13.14 -11.39 -9.37
N VAL A 90 13.17 -10.10 -9.03
CA VAL A 90 14.28 -9.20 -9.36
C VAL A 90 15.54 -9.80 -8.72
N PRO A 91 16.55 -10.26 -9.49
CA PRO A 91 17.78 -10.75 -8.90
C PRO A 91 18.58 -9.55 -8.38
N GLY A 92 18.97 -9.59 -7.10
CA GLY A 92 20.06 -8.73 -6.58
C GLY A 92 19.65 -7.48 -5.80
N ARG A 93 19.09 -7.65 -4.59
CA ARG A 93 19.55 -6.78 -3.51
C ARG A 93 20.86 -7.43 -2.99
N PRO A 94 22.05 -6.91 -3.31
CA PRO A 94 23.26 -7.38 -2.64
C PRO A 94 23.09 -7.13 -1.13
N ALA A 95 23.43 -8.12 -0.31
CA ALA A 95 23.71 -7.88 1.09
C ALA A 95 24.74 -6.75 1.16
N GLY A 96 24.46 -5.72 1.96
CA GLY A 96 25.38 -4.59 2.15
C GLY A 96 26.78 -5.10 2.54
N PRO A 97 27.85 -4.41 2.11
CA PRO A 97 29.20 -4.81 2.45
C PRO A 97 29.39 -4.73 3.97
N GLY A 98 30.19 -5.68 4.47
CA GLY A 98 30.30 -6.05 5.87
C GLY A 98 30.62 -4.91 6.84
N GLU A 99 30.07 -5.05 8.04
CA GLU A 99 30.74 -4.60 9.26
C GLU A 99 32.05 -5.38 9.40
N ALA A 100 33.10 -4.85 8.80
CA ALA A 100 34.47 -5.28 9.06
C ALA A 100 35.35 -4.04 9.27
N GLY A 101 35.79 -3.86 10.52
CA GLY A 101 36.83 -2.92 10.95
C GLY A 101 36.28 -1.57 11.39
N GLY A 102 36.53 -1.07 12.60
CA GLY A 102 37.47 -1.38 13.69
C GLY A 102 37.33 -0.24 14.72
N PRO A 103 38.38 0.21 15.41
CA PRO A 103 39.60 -0.45 15.84
C PRO A 103 39.49 -1.14 17.21
#